data_AF-A0A8E6B6G2-F1
#
_entry.id   AF-A0A8E6B6G2-F1
#
_cell.length_a   1.000
_cell.length_b   1.000
_cell.length_c   1.000
_cell.angle_alpha   90.00
_cell.angle_beta   90.00
_cell.angle_gamma   90.00
#
_symmetry.space_group_name_H-M   'P 1'
#
loop_
_entity.id
_entity.type
_entity.pdbx_description
1 polymer ?
#
loop_
_entity_poly.entity_id
_entity_poly.type
_entity_poly.pdbx_seq_one_letter_code
_entity_poly.pdbx_strand_id
1 'polypeptide(L)' 'MADPDKSLSRVVTVFALAFIAAVIYLKAAPMFKKSLVGKPAPEIVGRDLNDKEMRLSDYRGKVVMLDFWGHW' A
#
# COMPACT_ATOMS: atom_id res chain seq x y z
N MET A 1 10.03 30.02 41.44
CA MET A 1 11.37 30.08 40.81
C MET A 1 11.51 28.83 39.96
N ALA A 2 11.28 28.92 38.64
CA ALA A 2 11.32 27.75 37.76
C ALA A 2 12.79 27.36 37.51
N ASP A 3 13.11 26.08 37.71
CA ASP A 3 14.45 25.55 37.48
C ASP A 3 14.75 25.49 35.95
N PRO A 4 15.74 26.25 35.44
CA PRO A 4 16.03 26.34 34.01
C PRO A 4 16.42 24.99 33.38
N ASP A 5 17.01 24.07 34.16
CA ASP A 5 17.43 22.73 33.70
C ASP A 5 16.24 21.82 33.36
N LYS A 6 15.18 21.91 34.17
CA LYS A 6 13.94 21.16 33.96
C LYS A 6 13.14 21.66 32.76
N SER A 7 13.35 22.91 32.36
CA SER A 7 12.72 23.50 31.16
C SER A 7 13.39 22.97 29.88
N LEU A 8 14.72 22.86 29.87
CA LEU A 8 15.51 22.35 28.74
C LEU A 8 15.21 20.87 28.44
N SER A 9 15.15 20.01 29.46
CA SER A 9 14.82 18.58 29.29
C SER A 9 13.42 18.34 28.74
N ARG A 10 12.45 19.17 29.13
CA ARG A 10 11.06 19.11 28.60
C ARG A 10 11.01 19.48 27.13
N VAL A 11 11.72 20.53 26.72
CA VAL A 11 11.77 20.98 25.33
C VAL A 11 12.39 19.89 24.44
N VAL A 12 13.52 19.32 24.86
CA VAL A 12 14.20 18.23 24.11
C VAL A 12 13.31 16.99 24.00
N THR A 13 12.60 16.64 25.08
CA THR A 13 11.69 15.47 25.07
C THR A 13 10.51 15.68 24.13
N VAL A 14 9.92 16.87 24.10
CA VAL A 14 8.82 17.19 23.18
C VAL A 14 9.28 17.14 21.73
N PHE A 15 10.46 17.69 21.41
CA PHE A 15 11.02 17.60 20.06
C PHE A 15 11.38 16.17 19.65
N ALA A 16 11.93 15.37 20.57
CA ALA A 16 12.21 13.95 20.31
C ALA A 16 10.92 13.15 20.04
N LEU A 17 9.87 13.37 20.83
CA LEU A 17 8.56 12.72 20.63
C LEU A 17 7.91 13.18 19.32
N ALA A 18 7.98 14.48 18.99
CA ALA A 18 7.47 15.00 17.73
C ALA A 18 8.23 14.42 16.53
N PHE A 19 9.55 14.26 16.62
CA PHE A 19 10.37 13.64 15.58
C PHE A 19 10.04 12.15 15.42
N ILE A 20 9.92 11.40 16.52
CA ILE A 20 9.50 9.99 16.49
C ILE A 20 8.11 9.85 15.88
N ALA A 21 7.15 10.68 16.30
CA ALA A 21 5.80 10.69 15.74
C ALA A 21 5.81 11.06 14.24
N ALA A 22 6.64 12.01 13.80
CA ALA A 22 6.78 12.37 12.40
C ALA A 22 7.40 11.24 11.55
N VAL A 23 8.38 10.52 12.09
CA VAL A 23 8.97 9.33 11.42
C VAL A 23 7.94 8.20 11.31
N ILE A 24 7.16 7.95 12.36
CA ILE A 24 6.05 6.99 12.34
C ILE A 24 5.00 7.41 11.30
N TYR A 25 4.63 8.68 11.28
CA TYR A 25 3.66 9.23 10.34
C TYR A 25 4.15 9.12 8.89
N LEU A 26 5.43 9.38 8.60
CA LEU A 26 5.99 9.25 7.25
C LEU A 26 5.99 7.80 6.73
N LYS A 27 6.19 6.81 7.62
CA LYS A 27 6.14 5.38 7.29
C LYS A 27 4.70 4.86 7.17
N ALA A 28 3.79 5.38 7.99
CA ALA A 28 2.39 5.00 8.02
C ALA A 28 1.52 5.81 7.05
N ALA A 29 2.07 6.87 6.44
CA ALA A 29 1.38 7.65 5.42
C ALA A 29 0.87 6.69 4.35
N PRO A 30 -0.44 6.75 4.01
CA PRO A 30 -1.03 5.79 3.10
C PRO A 30 -0.28 5.86 1.78
N MET A 31 0.45 4.80 1.47
CA MET A 31 1.11 4.64 0.18
C MET A 31 0.02 4.78 -0.87
N PHE A 32 0.06 5.85 -1.67
CA PHE A 32 -0.95 6.13 -2.68
C PHE A 32 -1.20 4.87 -3.51
N LYS A 33 -2.45 4.40 -3.50
CA LYS A 33 -2.87 3.20 -4.23
C LYS A 33 -2.51 3.40 -5.69
N LYS A 34 -1.49 2.67 -6.18
CA LYS A 34 -1.03 2.80 -7.57
C LYS A 34 -2.18 2.36 -8.48
N SER A 35 -2.75 3.30 -9.21
CA SER A 35 -3.74 2.99 -10.25
C SER A 35 -3.09 2.16 -11.37
N LEU A 36 -3.86 1.21 -11.90
CA LEU A 36 -3.48 0.36 -13.04
C LEU A 36 -4.08 0.88 -14.36
N VAL A 37 -4.86 1.96 -14.34
CA VAL A 37 -5.45 2.55 -15.55
C VAL A 37 -4.36 2.96 -16.54
N GLY A 38 -4.52 2.58 -17.81
CA GLY A 38 -3.59 2.88 -18.90
C GLY A 38 -2.30 2.05 -18.89
N LYS A 39 -2.08 1.20 -17.88
CA LYS A 39 -0.93 0.30 -17.83
C LYS A 39 -1.28 -1.05 -18.48
N PRO A 40 -0.29 -1.79 -18.99
CA PRO A 40 -0.51 -3.17 -19.37
C PRO A 40 -1.09 -3.96 -18.19
N ALA A 41 -2.17 -4.70 -18.43
CA ALA A 41 -2.70 -5.63 -17.45
C ALA A 41 -1.59 -6.63 -17.02
N PRO A 42 -1.40 -6.88 -15.72
CA PRO A 42 -0.49 -7.91 -15.23
C PRO A 42 -0.84 -9.27 -15.82
N GLU A 43 0.15 -10.14 -16.01
CA GLU A 43 -0.13 -11.52 -16.42
C GLU A 43 -0.86 -12.26 -15.29
N ILE A 44 -1.94 -12.95 -15.64
CA ILE A 44 -2.66 -13.86 -14.75
C ILE A 44 -2.55 -15.23 -15.37
N VAL A 45 -1.94 -16.16 -14.64
CA VAL A 45 -1.85 -17.57 -15.00
C VAL A 45 -2.58 -18.36 -13.94
N GLY A 46 -3.51 -19.21 -14.35
CA GLY A 46 -4.28 -20.05 -13.47
C GLY A 46 -4.84 -21.26 -14.19
N ARG A 47 -5.60 -22.07 -13.47
CA ARG A 47 -6.41 -23.11 -14.06
C ARG A 47 -7.87 -22.69 -14.01
N ASP A 48 -8.61 -22.98 -15.09
CA ASP A 48 -10.05 -22.77 -15.11
C ASP A 48 -10.79 -23.90 -14.37
N LEU A 49 -12.13 -23.86 -14.41
CA LEU A 49 -12.98 -24.85 -13.76
C LEU A 49 -12.83 -26.28 -14.32
N ASN A 50 -12.23 -26.42 -15.49
CA ASN A 50 -11.97 -27.71 -16.16
C ASN A 50 -10.51 -28.14 -16.04
N ASP A 51 -9.75 -27.54 -15.11
CA ASP A 51 -8.32 -27.79 -14.88
C ASP A 51 -7.43 -27.42 -16.08
N LYS A 52 -7.94 -26.63 -17.04
CA LYS A 52 -7.17 -26.18 -18.19
C LYS A 52 -6.35 -24.94 -17.83
N GLU A 53 -5.10 -24.92 -18.27
CA GLU A 53 -4.26 -23.72 -18.15
C GLU A 53 -4.90 -22.54 -18.90
N MET A 54 -5.00 -21.42 -18.20
CA MET A 54 -5.53 -20.16 -18.69
C MET A 54 -4.51 -19.05 -18.42
N ARG A 55 -4.21 -18.27 -19.46
CA ARG A 55 -3.34 -17.09 -19.38
C ARG A 55 -4.12 -15.87 -19.85
N LEU A 56 -4.06 -14.76 -19.12
CA LEU A 56 -4.78 -13.53 -19.51
C LEU A 56 -4.30 -13.01 -20.87
N SER A 57 -3.01 -13.18 -21.18
CA SER A 57 -2.45 -12.80 -22.48
C SER A 57 -3.06 -13.54 -23.68
N ASP A 58 -3.71 -14.69 -23.49
CA ASP A 58 -4.39 -15.41 -24.57
C ASP A 58 -5.62 -14.64 -25.11
N TYR A 59 -6.09 -13.63 -24.38
CA TYR A 59 -7.23 -12.78 -24.75
C TYR A 59 -6.82 -11.43 -25.35
N ARG A 60 -5.55 -11.21 -25.69
CA ARG A 60 -5.10 -9.99 -26.37
C ARG A 60 -5.92 -9.73 -27.64
N GLY A 61 -6.24 -8.46 -27.90
CA GLY A 61 -7.10 -8.05 -29.01
C GLY A 61 -8.61 -8.12 -28.72
N LYS A 62 -9.01 -8.64 -27.56
CA LYS A 62 -10.40 -8.61 -27.07
C LYS A 62 -10.54 -7.61 -25.92
N VAL A 63 -11.74 -7.06 -25.76
CA VAL A 63 -12.14 -6.35 -24.55
C VAL A 63 -12.55 -7.41 -23.52
N VAL A 64 -11.90 -7.41 -22.36
CA VAL A 64 -12.10 -8.41 -21.31
C VAL A 64 -12.42 -7.71 -20.00
N MET A 65 -13.44 -8.19 -19.29
CA MET A 65 -13.75 -7.79 -17.92
C MET A 65 -13.35 -8.93 -16.98
N LEU A 66 -12.58 -8.59 -15.94
CA LEU A 66 -12.18 -9.54 -14.90
C LEU A 66 -13.06 -9.32 -13.67
N ASP A 67 -13.71 -10.38 -13.23
CA ASP A 67 -14.53 -10.43 -12.02
C ASP A 67 -13.96 -11.45 -11.05
N PHE A 68 -13.70 -11.02 -9.80
CA PHE A 68 -13.09 -11.86 -8.76
C PHE A 68 -14.16 -12.27 -7.74
N TRP A 69 -14.54 -13.54 -7.77
CA TRP A 69 -15.62 -14.09 -6.93
C TRP A 69 -15.30 -15.50 -6.43
N GLY A 70 -16.10 -16.00 -5.47
CA GLY A 70 -16.04 -17.37 -4.97
C GLY A 70 -17.25 -17.72 -4.09
N HIS A 71 -17.54 -19.02 -3.96
CA HIS A 71 -18.50 -19.56 -3.00
C HIS A 71 -17.73 -20.03 -1.76
N TRP A 72 -18.09 -19.53 -0.58
CA TRP A 72 -17.43 -19.79 0.70
C TRP A 72 -18.07 -20.96 1.46
#